data_AF-A0A0J9VR37-F1
#
_entry.id   AF-A0A0J9VR37-F1
#
_cell.length_a   1.000
_cell.length_b   1.000
_cell.length_c   1.000
_cell.angle_alpha   90.00
_cell.angle_beta   90.00
_cell.angle_gamma   90.00
#
_symmetry.space_group_name_H-M   'P 1'
#
loop_
_entity.id
_entity.type
_entity.pdbx_description
1 polymer ?
#
loop_
_entity_poly.entity_id
_entity_poly.type
_entity_poly.pdbx_seq_one_letter_code
_entity_poly.pdbx_strand_id
1 'polypeptide(L)'
;MKGLIYKISDGCKYLYYKIYLDMFKNKNIRYTPLIFYRKFLESIRDEVRMDTCNDYVDDIIDVILEKMDKLIDLYKTFNDIKSNENCNCVSQCVTLYNNYLKLCHNDKDQEFCNELERFRYKYEDRVAPLNCVGVPKTLESTRPFDSFVILLPFTIILMTTFISFILYKVDKNFN
;
A
#
# COMPACT_ATOMS: atom_id res chain seq x y z
N MET A 1 2.51 14.09 -22.68
CA MET A 1 1.14 14.59 -22.41
C MET A 1 1.04 14.79 -20.91
N LYS A 2 0.78 16.02 -20.46
CA LYS A 2 0.89 16.44 -19.05
C LYS A 2 -0.03 15.59 -18.17
N GLY A 3 0.54 15.02 -17.12
CA GLY A 3 -0.18 14.36 -16.05
C GLY A 3 -1.04 15.38 -15.30
N LEU A 4 -2.34 15.16 -15.34
CA LEU A 4 -3.29 15.68 -14.36
C LEU A 4 -3.68 14.49 -13.50
N ILE A 5 -2.89 14.24 -12.46
CA ILE A 5 -3.33 13.40 -11.36
C ILE A 5 -4.28 14.27 -10.56
N TYR A 6 -5.58 14.15 -10.83
CA TYR A 6 -6.59 14.75 -9.97
C TYR A 6 -6.48 14.06 -8.60
N LYS A 7 -6.01 14.81 -7.60
CA LYS A 7 -5.92 14.34 -6.22
C LYS A 7 -7.32 14.32 -5.65
N ILE A 8 -8.02 13.22 -5.87
CA ILE A 8 -9.31 12.94 -5.24
C ILE A 8 -9.12 12.92 -3.73
N SER A 9 -9.99 13.60 -2.99
CA SER A 9 -9.93 13.58 -1.53
C SER A 9 -10.22 12.17 -0.99
N ASP A 10 -9.52 11.77 0.07
CA ASP A 10 -9.73 10.47 0.72
C ASP A 10 -11.18 10.30 1.20
N GLY A 11 -11.86 11.41 1.51
CA GLY A 11 -13.29 11.45 1.83
C GLY A 11 -14.19 10.99 0.67
N CYS A 12 -13.90 11.40 -0.57
CA CYS A 12 -14.66 10.97 -1.75
C CYS A 12 -14.49 9.45 -1.98
N LYS A 13 -13.26 8.95 -1.88
CA LYS A 13 -12.96 7.52 -2.05
C LYS A 13 -13.65 6.70 -0.97
N TYR A 14 -13.56 7.14 0.28
CA TYR A 14 -14.22 6.49 1.40
C TYR A 14 -15.74 6.44 1.22
N LEU A 15 -16.36 7.56 0.83
CA LEU A 15 -17.80 7.63 0.61
C LEU A 15 -18.26 6.71 -0.53
N TYR A 16 -17.56 6.76 -1.67
CA TYR A 16 -17.85 5.87 -2.80
C TYR A 16 -17.76 4.40 -2.39
N TYR A 17 -16.68 4.03 -1.71
CA TYR A 17 -16.46 2.69 -1.22
C TYR A 17 -17.53 2.26 -0.21
N LYS A 18 -17.94 3.15 0.70
CA LYS A 18 -18.99 2.89 1.70
C LYS A 18 -20.34 2.62 1.03
N ILE A 19 -20.69 3.40 0.01
CA ILE A 19 -21.88 3.19 -0.82
C ILE A 19 -21.78 1.84 -1.55
N TYR A 20 -20.64 1.56 -2.19
CA TYR A 20 -20.40 0.27 -2.84
C TYR A 20 -20.62 -0.89 -1.88
N LEU A 21 -20.04 -0.86 -0.68
CA LEU A 21 -20.23 -1.90 0.33
C LEU A 21 -21.69 -2.06 0.79
N ASP A 22 -22.31 -0.96 1.18
CA ASP A 22 -23.61 -1.02 1.86
C ASP A 22 -24.74 -1.32 0.88
N MET A 23 -24.59 -0.91 -0.38
CA MET A 23 -25.65 -0.99 -1.38
C MET A 23 -25.37 -1.98 -2.51
N PHE A 24 -24.12 -2.18 -2.94
CA PHE A 24 -23.84 -2.92 -4.18
C PHE A 24 -23.10 -4.24 -3.96
N LYS A 25 -22.22 -4.33 -2.96
CA LYS A 25 -21.47 -5.56 -2.69
C LYS A 25 -22.42 -6.72 -2.40
N ASN A 26 -22.37 -7.73 -3.26
CA ASN A 26 -23.20 -8.94 -3.22
C ASN A 26 -24.72 -8.70 -3.39
N LYS A 27 -25.13 -7.54 -3.92
CA LYS A 27 -26.53 -7.19 -4.16
C LYS A 27 -26.77 -7.03 -5.65
N ASN A 28 -27.83 -7.65 -6.17
CA ASN A 28 -28.20 -7.51 -7.58
C ASN A 28 -29.07 -6.25 -7.77
N ILE A 29 -28.42 -5.10 -7.91
CA ILE A 29 -29.08 -3.80 -8.11
C ILE A 29 -29.02 -3.40 -9.58
N ARG A 30 -30.12 -2.83 -10.10
CA ARG A 30 -30.26 -2.36 -11.49
C ARG A 30 -29.38 -1.17 -11.86
N TYR A 31 -28.80 -0.48 -10.88
CA TYR A 31 -27.92 0.67 -11.07
C TYR A 31 -26.48 0.26 -10.80
N THR A 32 -25.52 0.86 -11.50
CA THR A 32 -24.11 0.70 -11.15
C THR A 32 -23.76 1.59 -9.95
N PRO A 33 -22.79 1.19 -9.11
CA PRO A 33 -22.34 2.00 -7.97
C PRO A 33 -21.93 3.42 -8.40
N LEU A 34 -21.28 3.55 -9.55
CA LEU A 34 -20.87 4.83 -10.13
C LEU A 34 -22.05 5.73 -10.50
N ILE A 35 -23.07 5.20 -11.17
CA ILE A 35 -24.26 5.98 -11.54
C ILE A 35 -24.97 6.46 -10.27
N PHE A 36 -25.07 5.61 -9.25
CA PHE A 36 -25.66 5.99 -7.98
C PHE A 36 -24.84 7.07 -7.28
N TYR A 37 -23.52 6.90 -7.20
CA TYR A 37 -22.63 7.87 -6.57
C TYR A 37 -22.71 9.24 -7.25
N ARG A 38 -22.70 9.29 -8.58
CA ARG A 38 -22.84 10.54 -9.34
C ARG A 38 -24.16 11.24 -9.02
N LYS A 39 -25.27 10.51 -9.04
CA LYS A 39 -26.60 11.05 -8.69
C LYS A 39 -26.68 11.50 -7.23
N PHE A 40 -26.05 10.75 -6.33
CA PHE A 40 -25.96 11.12 -4.93
C PHE A 40 -25.21 12.45 -4.77
N LEU A 41 -24.03 12.59 -5.39
CA LEU A 41 -23.26 13.84 -5.38
C LEU A 41 -24.02 15.01 -6.00
N GLU A 42 -24.73 14.80 -7.10
CA GLU A 42 -25.60 15.81 -7.72
C GLU A 42 -26.72 16.26 -6.78
N SER A 43 -27.35 15.32 -6.06
CA SER A 43 -28.45 15.63 -5.14
C SER A 43 -28.03 16.44 -3.91
N ILE A 44 -26.77 16.36 -3.49
CA ILE A 44 -26.24 17.09 -2.34
C ILE A 44 -25.40 18.31 -2.72
N ARG A 45 -25.31 18.63 -4.03
CA ARG A 45 -24.43 19.66 -4.59
C ARG A 45 -24.75 21.08 -4.07
N ASP A 46 -26.02 21.36 -3.83
CA ASP A 46 -26.47 22.68 -3.36
C ASP A 46 -26.37 22.84 -1.82
N GLU A 47 -26.29 21.72 -1.09
CA GLU A 47 -26.20 21.69 0.38
C GLU A 47 -24.76 21.59 0.90
N VAL A 48 -23.85 21.02 0.10
CA VAL A 48 -22.46 20.75 0.46
C VAL A 48 -21.56 21.23 -0.67
N ARG A 49 -20.48 21.98 -0.35
CA ARG A 49 -19.39 22.27 -1.32
C ARG A 49 -18.62 20.98 -1.66
N MET A 50 -19.27 20.11 -2.42
CA MET A 50 -18.86 18.77 -2.85
C MET A 50 -18.29 18.79 -4.28
N ASP A 51 -18.04 19.98 -4.82
CA ASP A 51 -17.37 20.22 -6.10
C ASP A 51 -16.07 19.40 -6.26
N THR A 52 -15.42 19.10 -5.12
CA THR A 52 -14.17 18.34 -4.99
C THR A 52 -14.29 16.84 -5.38
N CYS A 53 -15.48 16.24 -5.41
CA CYS A 53 -15.67 14.81 -5.75
C CYS A 53 -16.16 14.57 -7.19
N ASN A 54 -16.30 15.60 -8.03
CA ASN A 54 -16.90 15.47 -9.37
C ASN A 54 -15.96 14.91 -10.45
N ASP A 55 -14.64 14.92 -10.24
CA ASP A 55 -13.65 14.50 -11.23
C ASP A 55 -13.42 12.96 -11.20
N TYR A 56 -14.45 12.18 -11.55
CA TYR A 56 -14.33 10.71 -11.67
C TYR A 56 -14.49 10.21 -13.11
N VAL A 57 -13.50 9.42 -13.55
CA VAL A 57 -13.42 8.75 -14.86
C VAL A 57 -13.33 7.23 -14.65
N ASP A 58 -14.33 6.51 -15.19
CA ASP A 58 -14.61 5.06 -15.18
C ASP A 58 -13.53 4.08 -14.65
N ASP A 59 -12.84 3.30 -15.48
CA ASP A 59 -12.07 2.08 -15.09
C ASP A 59 -11.13 2.22 -13.88
N ILE A 60 -10.67 3.44 -13.59
CA ILE A 60 -9.84 3.77 -12.42
C ILE A 60 -10.58 3.43 -11.11
N ILE A 61 -11.90 3.59 -11.07
CA ILE A 61 -12.70 3.42 -9.86
C ILE A 61 -12.81 1.96 -9.44
N ASP A 62 -12.93 1.04 -10.40
CA ASP A 62 -13.02 -0.38 -10.13
C ASP A 62 -11.68 -0.90 -9.59
N VAL A 63 -10.56 -0.42 -10.13
CA VAL A 63 -9.22 -0.69 -9.62
C VAL A 63 -9.05 -0.18 -8.18
N ILE A 64 -9.55 1.04 -7.88
CA ILE A 64 -9.52 1.60 -6.52
C ILE A 64 -10.38 0.75 -5.57
N LEU A 65 -11.60 0.38 -5.96
CA LEU A 65 -12.50 -0.45 -5.15
C LEU A 65 -11.90 -1.82 -4.85
N GLU A 66 -11.32 -2.47 -5.86
CA GLU A 66 -10.69 -3.78 -5.70
C GLU A 66 -9.54 -3.71 -4.67
N LYS A 67 -8.72 -2.67 -4.74
CA LYS A 67 -7.63 -2.43 -3.78
C LYS A 67 -8.15 -2.11 -2.38
N MET A 68 -9.21 -1.32 -2.26
CA MET A 68 -9.86 -1.02 -0.99
C MET A 68 -10.47 -2.28 -0.34
N ASP A 69 -11.11 -3.14 -1.14
CA ASP A 69 -11.65 -4.41 -0.67
C ASP A 69 -10.54 -5.32 -0.12
N LYS A 70 -9.41 -5.43 -0.83
CA LYS A 70 -8.23 -6.18 -0.37
C LYS A 70 -7.69 -5.65 0.96
N LEU A 71 -7.52 -4.33 1.09
CA LEU A 71 -7.08 -3.72 2.36
C LEU A 71 -8.06 -4.03 3.49
N ILE A 72 -9.36 -3.97 3.23
CA ILE A 72 -10.37 -4.21 4.27
C ILE A 72 -10.43 -5.67 4.68
N ASP A 73 -10.33 -6.59 3.74
CA ASP A 73 -10.25 -8.00 4.07
C ASP A 73 -9.01 -8.29 4.92
N LEU A 74 -7.86 -7.71 4.57
CA LEU A 74 -6.64 -7.79 5.39
C LEU A 74 -6.86 -7.26 6.82
N TYR A 75 -7.44 -6.07 6.97
CA TYR A 75 -7.68 -5.47 8.28
C TYR A 75 -8.74 -6.22 9.10
N LYS A 76 -9.76 -6.80 8.46
CA LYS A 76 -10.75 -7.65 9.14
C LYS A 76 -10.08 -8.91 9.68
N THR A 77 -9.36 -9.64 8.84
CA THR A 77 -8.61 -10.83 9.28
C THR A 77 -7.62 -10.50 10.40
N PHE A 78 -6.99 -9.32 10.33
CA PHE A 78 -6.07 -8.85 11.37
C PHE A 78 -6.75 -8.47 12.69
N ASN A 79 -7.95 -7.91 12.64
CA ASN A 79 -8.72 -7.57 13.83
C ASN A 79 -9.39 -8.79 14.47
N ASP A 80 -9.60 -9.86 13.70
CA ASP A 80 -10.09 -11.14 14.21
C ASP A 80 -9.01 -11.94 14.98
N ILE A 81 -7.76 -11.45 15.00
CA ILE A 81 -6.70 -11.97 15.88
C ILE A 81 -7.07 -11.64 17.33
N LYS A 82 -7.77 -12.57 17.99
CA LYS A 82 -7.95 -12.54 19.45
C LYS A 82 -6.61 -12.79 20.13
N SER A 83 -6.35 -12.07 21.23
CA SER A 83 -5.12 -12.22 22.01
C SER A 83 -4.94 -13.68 22.46
N ASN A 84 -3.73 -14.21 22.22
CA ASN A 84 -3.16 -15.45 22.75
C ASN A 84 -3.52 -16.79 22.09
N GLU A 85 -4.47 -16.91 21.15
CA GLU A 85 -4.91 -18.25 20.71
C GLU A 85 -5.01 -18.47 19.19
N ASN A 86 -5.06 -17.42 18.36
CA ASN A 86 -5.43 -17.61 16.95
C ASN A 86 -4.27 -17.43 15.95
N CYS A 87 -3.26 -18.29 16.04
CA CYS A 87 -2.15 -18.32 15.09
C CYS A 87 -2.57 -18.61 13.64
N ASN A 88 -3.75 -19.20 13.44
CA ASN A 88 -4.32 -19.38 12.11
C ASN A 88 -4.70 -18.05 11.44
N CYS A 89 -5.31 -17.11 12.19
CA CYS A 89 -5.58 -15.77 11.68
C CYS A 89 -4.30 -15.01 11.35
N VAL A 90 -3.25 -15.18 12.16
CA VAL A 90 -1.94 -14.57 11.88
C VAL A 90 -1.36 -15.12 10.57
N SER A 91 -1.39 -16.44 10.37
CA SER A 91 -0.96 -17.08 9.12
C SER A 91 -1.76 -16.58 7.92
N GLN A 92 -3.08 -16.45 8.05
CA GLN A 92 -3.94 -15.92 6.99
C GLN A 92 -3.59 -14.46 6.66
N CYS A 93 -3.32 -13.62 7.67
CA CYS A 93 -2.85 -12.25 7.45
C CYS A 93 -1.56 -12.22 6.64
N VAL A 94 -0.59 -13.08 6.96
CA VAL A 94 0.68 -13.19 6.21
C VAL A 94 0.40 -13.57 4.76
N THR A 95 -0.47 -14.56 4.52
CA THR A 95 -0.82 -14.98 3.16
C THR A 95 -1.48 -13.85 2.36
N LEU A 96 -2.45 -13.16 2.94
CA LEU A 96 -3.12 -12.02 2.31
C LEU A 96 -2.12 -10.89 2.02
N TYR A 97 -1.32 -10.52 3.02
CA TYR A 97 -0.30 -9.49 2.88
C TYR A 97 0.66 -9.79 1.74
N ASN A 98 1.23 -11.00 1.67
CA ASN A 98 2.19 -11.37 0.63
C ASN A 98 1.57 -11.35 -0.78
N ASN A 99 0.30 -11.70 -0.91
CA ASN A 99 -0.41 -11.58 -2.19
C ASN A 99 -0.60 -10.11 -2.59
N TYR A 100 -0.93 -9.26 -1.62
CA TYR A 100 -1.16 -7.84 -1.84
C TYR A 100 0.14 -7.05 -2.05
N LEU A 101 1.24 -7.50 -1.45
CA LEU A 101 2.59 -6.97 -1.69
C LEU A 101 2.99 -7.10 -3.16
N LYS A 102 2.72 -8.26 -3.79
CA LYS A 102 2.97 -8.47 -5.23
C LYS A 102 2.19 -7.47 -6.08
N LEU A 103 0.94 -7.19 -5.72
CA LEU A 103 0.12 -6.20 -6.42
C LEU A 103 0.69 -4.79 -6.26
N CYS A 104 1.14 -4.43 -5.06
CA CYS A 104 1.81 -3.17 -4.79
C CYS A 104 3.12 -3.01 -5.60
N HIS A 105 3.91 -4.07 -5.75
CA HIS A 105 5.15 -3.98 -6.54
C HIS A 105 4.90 -3.92 -8.05
N ASN A 106 3.81 -4.54 -8.52
CA ASN A 106 3.44 -4.54 -9.94
C ASN A 106 2.75 -3.23 -10.36
N ASP A 107 1.87 -2.69 -9.52
CA ASP A 107 1.15 -1.45 -9.78
C ASP A 107 1.82 -0.29 -9.03
N LYS A 108 2.20 0.79 -9.73
CA LYS A 108 2.79 2.00 -9.12
C LYS A 108 1.79 2.84 -8.28
N ASP A 109 0.78 2.20 -7.70
CA ASP A 109 -0.21 2.79 -6.82
C ASP A 109 0.39 3.01 -5.43
N GLN A 110 0.93 4.21 -5.26
CA GLN A 110 1.62 4.59 -4.03
C GLN A 110 0.69 4.58 -2.81
N GLU A 111 -0.61 4.82 -2.97
CA GLU A 111 -1.54 4.90 -1.84
C GLU A 111 -1.81 3.52 -1.25
N PHE A 112 -2.11 2.54 -2.10
CA PHE A 112 -2.28 1.14 -1.68
C PHE A 112 -1.01 0.59 -1.02
N CYS A 113 0.17 0.84 -1.63
CA CYS A 113 1.46 0.44 -1.08
C CYS A 113 1.77 1.10 0.28
N ASN A 114 1.42 2.37 0.45
CA ASN A 114 1.63 3.10 1.70
C ASN A 114 0.76 2.53 2.82
N GLU A 115 -0.50 2.19 2.54
CA GLU A 115 -1.37 1.58 3.54
C GLU A 115 -0.95 0.16 3.91
N LEU A 116 -0.46 -0.65 2.96
CA LEU A 116 0.18 -1.93 3.27
C LEU A 116 1.44 -1.75 4.15
N GLU A 117 2.27 -0.73 3.90
CA GLU A 117 3.43 -0.44 4.76
C GLU A 117 3.00 -0.05 6.18
N ARG A 118 1.94 0.74 6.33
CA ARG A 118 1.37 1.04 7.65
C ARG A 118 0.84 -0.22 8.33
N PHE A 119 0.20 -1.10 7.58
CA PHE A 119 -0.28 -2.38 8.09
C PHE A 119 0.87 -3.24 8.62
N ARG A 120 2.00 -3.30 7.91
CA ARG A 120 3.19 -4.03 8.34
C ARG A 120 3.61 -3.66 9.77
N TYR A 121 3.74 -2.37 10.08
CA TYR A 121 4.09 -1.93 11.42
C TYR A 121 3.07 -2.38 12.49
N LYS A 122 1.77 -2.29 12.19
CA LYS A 122 0.71 -2.76 13.10
C LYS A 122 0.78 -4.28 13.33
N TYR A 123 1.04 -5.03 12.26
CA TYR A 123 1.20 -6.48 12.34
C TYR A 123 2.38 -6.85 13.24
N GLU A 124 3.54 -6.26 13.00
CA GLU A 124 4.77 -6.55 13.74
C GLU A 124 4.60 -6.26 15.23
N ASP A 125 4.00 -5.12 15.57
CA ASP A 125 3.69 -4.75 16.96
C ASP A 125 2.74 -5.75 17.65
N ARG A 126 1.64 -6.11 16.99
CA ARG A 126 0.65 -7.04 17.56
C ARG A 126 1.15 -8.48 17.65
N VAL A 127 1.98 -8.92 16.70
CA VAL A 127 2.43 -10.31 16.60
C VAL A 127 3.70 -10.57 17.39
N ALA A 128 4.51 -9.55 17.68
CA ALA A 128 5.69 -9.66 18.53
C ALA A 128 5.46 -10.46 19.83
N PRO A 129 4.42 -10.20 20.64
CA PRO A 129 4.18 -10.93 21.89
C PRO A 129 3.53 -12.32 21.73
N LEU A 130 3.05 -12.70 20.54
CA LEU A 130 2.31 -13.96 20.36
C LEU A 130 3.24 -15.18 20.26
N ASN A 131 2.83 -16.38 20.70
CA ASN A 131 3.60 -17.62 20.52
C ASN A 131 3.07 -18.44 19.34
N CYS A 132 3.26 -17.94 18.12
CA CYS A 132 2.85 -18.62 16.89
C CYS A 132 4.03 -19.27 16.18
N VAL A 133 4.15 -20.59 16.32
CA VAL A 133 5.18 -21.39 15.66
C VAL A 133 4.92 -21.42 14.15
N GLY A 134 5.98 -21.19 13.36
CA GLY A 134 5.91 -21.24 11.89
C GLY A 134 5.32 -20.01 11.22
N VAL A 135 5.00 -18.94 11.97
CA VAL A 135 4.46 -17.69 11.43
C VAL A 135 5.49 -16.56 11.57
N PRO A 136 5.82 -15.82 10.50
CA PRO A 136 6.84 -14.78 10.57
C PRO A 136 6.41 -13.62 11.47
N LYS A 137 7.36 -13.12 12.28
CA LYS A 137 7.17 -11.95 13.16
C LYS A 137 7.26 -10.62 12.43
N THR A 138 7.96 -10.61 11.31
CA THR A 138 8.19 -9.46 10.46
C THR A 138 7.61 -9.72 9.07
N LEU A 139 7.15 -8.67 8.40
CA LEU A 139 6.73 -8.77 7.02
C LEU A 139 7.74 -8.04 6.12
N GLU A 140 7.74 -8.39 4.83
CA GLU A 140 8.56 -7.67 3.85
C GLU A 140 8.01 -6.25 3.64
N SER A 141 8.91 -5.26 3.54
CA SER A 141 8.56 -3.86 3.28
C SER A 141 7.92 -3.69 1.90
N THR A 142 6.90 -2.83 1.80
CA THR A 142 6.35 -2.47 0.48
C THR A 142 7.27 -1.54 -0.28
N ARG A 143 8.11 -0.80 0.45
CA ARG A 143 9.15 0.04 -0.14
C ARG A 143 10.24 -0.89 -0.65
N PRO A 144 10.58 -0.83 -1.95
CA PRO A 144 11.74 -1.56 -2.44
C PRO A 144 12.95 -1.11 -1.63
N PHE A 145 13.88 -2.03 -1.39
CA PHE A 145 15.19 -1.63 -0.90
C PHE A 145 15.71 -0.57 -1.85
N ASP A 146 15.94 0.63 -1.33
CA ASP A 146 16.50 1.69 -2.13
C ASP A 146 17.86 1.19 -2.59
N SER A 147 18.00 0.88 -3.88
CA SER A 147 19.27 0.38 -4.44
C SER A 147 20.41 1.31 -4.07
N PHE A 148 20.14 2.61 -3.88
CA PHE A 148 21.11 3.56 -3.37
C PHE A 148 21.63 3.21 -1.97
N VAL A 149 20.77 2.78 -1.04
CA VAL A 149 21.17 2.38 0.32
C VAL A 149 22.06 1.15 0.30
N ILE A 150 21.80 0.18 -0.58
CA ILE A 150 22.63 -1.02 -0.73
C ILE A 150 23.93 -0.70 -1.48
N LEU A 151 23.89 0.14 -2.52
CA LEU A 151 25.05 0.46 -3.37
C LEU A 151 26.03 1.43 -2.70
N LEU A 152 25.54 2.29 -1.80
CA LEU A 152 26.34 3.28 -1.08
C LEU A 152 27.60 2.69 -0.43
N PRO A 153 27.53 1.63 0.41
CA PRO A 153 28.74 1.05 1.01
C PRO A 153 29.72 0.50 -0.05
N PHE A 154 29.22 -0.14 -1.13
CA PHE A 154 30.09 -0.67 -2.19
C PHE A 154 30.83 0.45 -2.93
N THR A 155 30.15 1.55 -3.24
CA THR A 155 30.78 2.71 -3.91
C THR A 155 31.85 3.35 -3.03
N ILE A 156 31.60 3.50 -1.72
CA ILE A 156 32.58 4.05 -0.77
C ILE A 156 33.82 3.16 -0.75
N ILE A 157 33.65 1.84 -0.61
CA ILE A 157 34.77 0.88 -0.59
C ILE A 157 35.60 0.98 -1.88
N LEU A 158 34.95 0.98 -3.05
CA LEU A 158 35.61 1.12 -4.36
C LEU A 158 36.40 2.43 -4.49
N MET A 159 35.83 3.54 -4.04
CA MET A 159 36.52 4.83 -4.09
C MET A 159 37.75 4.84 -3.18
N THR A 160 37.63 4.31 -1.95
CA THR A 160 38.77 4.22 -1.03
C THR A 160 39.88 3.31 -1.55
N THR A 161 39.55 2.17 -2.15
CA THR A 161 40.57 1.26 -2.71
C THR A 161 41.26 1.89 -3.92
N PHE A 162 40.51 2.58 -4.78
CA PHE A 162 41.07 3.28 -5.95
C PHE A 162 42.02 4.41 -5.56
N ILE A 163 41.63 5.24 -4.58
CA ILE A 163 42.49 6.31 -4.03
C ILE A 163 43.77 5.71 -3.43
N SER A 164 43.63 4.65 -2.62
CA SER A 164 44.78 3.98 -1.99
C SER A 164 45.75 3.40 -3.03
N PHE A 165 45.22 2.82 -4.11
CA PHE A 165 46.02 2.30 -5.22
C PHE A 165 46.80 3.41 -5.95
N ILE A 166 46.17 4.56 -6.19
CA ILE A 166 46.83 5.72 -6.79
C ILE A 166 47.96 6.22 -5.89
N LEU A 167 47.68 6.41 -4.59
CA LEU A 167 48.69 6.87 -3.62
C LEU A 167 49.88 5.93 -3.54
N TYR A 168 49.63 4.62 -3.42
CA TYR A 168 50.70 3.61 -3.40
C TYR A 168 51.57 3.64 -4.67
N LYS A 169 50.96 3.85 -5.84
CA LYS A 169 51.70 3.95 -7.11
C LYS A 169 52.53 5.23 -7.18
N VAL A 170 52.02 6.34 -6.65
CA VAL A 170 52.73 7.62 -6.58
C VAL A 170 53.95 7.50 -5.66
N ASP A 171 53.79 6.97 -4.45
CA ASP A 171 54.90 6.80 -3.50
C ASP A 171 56.01 5.91 -4.06
N LYS A 172 55.67 4.84 -4.78
CA LYS A 172 56.66 3.98 -5.45
C LYS A 172 57.42 4.64 -6.59
N ASN A 173 56.88 5.68 -7.20
CA ASN A 173 57.54 6.40 -8.29
C ASN A 173 58.46 7.52 -7.79
N PHE A 174 58.36 7.90 -6.51
CA PHE A 174 59.15 8.97 -5.88
C PHE A 174 60.27 8.45 -4.96
N ASN A 175 60.44 7.12 -4.86
CA ASN A 175 61.43 6.45 -4.02
C ASN A 175 62.34 5.56 -4.87
#